data_AF-A0A3D4GZF5-F1
#
_entry.id   AF-A0A3D4GZF5-F1
#
_cell.length_a   1.000
_cell.length_b   1.000
_cell.length_c   1.000
_cell.angle_alpha   90.00
_cell.angle_beta   90.00
_cell.angle_gamma   90.00
#
_symmetry.space_group_name_H-M   'P 1'
#
loop_
_entity.id
_entity.type
_entity.pdbx_description
1 polymer ?
#
loop_
_entity_poly.entity_id
_entity_poly.type
_entity_poly.pdbx_seq_one_letter_code
_entity_poly.pdbx_strand_id
1 'polypeptide(L)'
;MKLYSPDQIELARHRIADDPSAKKIANGTITRADEWLRRDDELIRNLMPEATVPRTWTVNFVTGCPIHGSGPKGFGGYAQGGWQHDPFESKWQVTCGVGGESYPSNDFGAFYDGGMVDRDLLTGDYPDDGWGWKSEDSAYRHWFIAYCCNSTWQAVVSGLSDLAHAYLLTGNVEYGHKGLVILDRLSEVYPDLNYAKQSMYALEFSPGYTGKMFDLISESGNARKLCEAVDILREAIPGDPTYGATEEETRRKIESGIVAASLEGVYQGQVRSNYGGHQEALLLAAIVSNDERELDRAVEWVLNNTGEATKLKEMLTHFDGYIFRDKAAHAEGINFALDNLIFREGIGWESSPSYNNGWVVHLTNIAEMLSPLGVNLWDRPKFRRMYRWAVEMRCIDEFIPAVGDAGSATGCMVGLGTGTLRKAYRATRDPFIGELLRRQKQGLYDYESLFQKIEVPDANKDGLAELKQLTEKSHLMGGYGLA
;
A
#
# COMPACT_ATOMS: atom_id res chain seq x y z
N MET A 1 -11.64 19.35 0.17
CA MET A 1 -10.43 19.51 1.02
C MET A 1 -9.25 18.93 0.24
N LYS A 2 -8.08 19.59 0.16
CA LYS A 2 -6.88 19.03 -0.50
C LYS A 2 -6.04 18.23 0.50
N LEU A 3 -5.29 17.23 0.03
CA LEU A 3 -4.39 16.44 0.88
C LEU A 3 -3.18 17.26 1.35
N TYR A 4 -2.68 18.14 0.49
CA TYR A 4 -1.61 19.09 0.81
C TYR A 4 -2.13 20.53 0.65
N SER A 5 -2.00 21.34 1.69
CA SER A 5 -2.34 22.76 1.60
C SER A 5 -1.27 23.55 0.83
N PRO A 6 -1.61 24.72 0.24
CA PRO A 6 -0.63 25.61 -0.37
C PRO A 6 0.55 25.94 0.56
N ASP A 7 0.28 26.23 1.83
CA ASP A 7 1.30 26.53 2.85
C ASP A 7 2.25 25.34 3.09
N GLN A 8 1.75 24.11 3.06
CA GLN A 8 2.58 22.91 3.21
C GLN A 8 3.50 22.71 2.01
N ILE A 9 3.00 22.97 0.81
CA ILE A 9 3.77 22.89 -0.44
C ILE A 9 4.85 23.96 -0.46
N GLU A 10 4.51 25.20 -0.10
CA GLU A 10 5.45 26.31 0.01
C GLU A 10 6.54 26.03 1.05
N LEU A 11 6.16 25.52 2.23
CA LEU A 11 7.10 25.10 3.27
C LEU A 11 8.08 24.04 2.77
N ALA A 12 7.59 23.02 2.06
CA ALA A 12 8.43 21.97 1.50
C ALA A 12 9.42 22.54 0.47
N ARG A 13 8.95 23.39 -0.45
CA ARG A 13 9.78 24.04 -1.49
C ARG A 13 10.85 24.95 -0.90
N HIS A 14 10.49 25.77 0.09
CA HIS A 14 11.44 26.63 0.81
C HIS A 14 12.51 25.79 1.52
N ARG A 15 12.14 24.68 2.17
CA ARG A 15 13.11 23.79 2.82
C ARG A 15 14.06 23.15 1.82
N ILE A 16 13.58 22.73 0.66
CA ILE A 16 14.41 22.14 -0.39
C ILE A 16 15.48 23.14 -0.88
N ALA A 17 15.15 24.43 -0.91
CA ALA A 17 16.10 25.48 -1.27
C ALA A 17 17.21 25.66 -0.21
N ASP A 18 16.87 25.57 1.07
CA ASP A 18 17.75 26.02 2.16
C ASP A 18 18.39 24.90 3.01
N ASP A 19 17.80 23.70 3.05
CA ASP A 19 18.22 22.59 3.91
C ASP A 19 18.81 21.42 3.07
N PRO A 20 20.10 21.05 3.27
CA PRO A 20 20.73 19.94 2.55
C PRO A 20 20.04 18.58 2.74
N SER A 21 19.44 18.32 3.90
CA SER A 21 18.69 17.09 4.17
C SER A 21 17.38 17.07 3.39
N ALA A 22 16.68 18.21 3.34
CA ALA A 22 15.48 18.37 2.52
C ALA A 22 15.79 18.15 1.03
N LYS A 23 16.87 18.78 0.55
CA LYS A 23 17.35 18.62 -0.83
C LYS A 23 17.70 17.17 -1.14
N LYS A 24 18.35 16.45 -0.22
CA LYS A 24 18.66 15.03 -0.41
C LYS A 24 17.40 14.16 -0.56
N ILE A 25 16.38 14.40 0.27
CA ILE A 25 15.10 13.68 0.21
C ILE A 25 14.39 13.98 -1.12
N ALA A 26 14.30 15.26 -1.50
CA ALA A 26 13.69 15.70 -2.75
C ALA A 26 14.42 15.13 -3.98
N ASN A 27 15.75 15.21 -4.01
CA ASN A 27 16.56 14.67 -5.10
C ASN A 27 16.34 13.17 -5.29
N GLY A 28 16.19 12.39 -4.22
CA GLY A 28 15.87 10.97 -4.34
C GLY A 28 14.55 10.71 -5.08
N THR A 29 13.54 11.55 -4.86
CA THR A 29 12.25 11.48 -5.55
C THR A 29 12.36 11.96 -7.00
N ILE A 30 13.02 13.10 -7.22
CA ILE A 30 13.26 13.68 -8.55
C ILE A 30 14.03 12.70 -9.44
N THR A 31 15.09 12.06 -8.93
CA THR A 31 15.86 11.07 -9.70
C THR A 31 15.01 9.89 -10.16
N ARG A 32 14.08 9.38 -9.32
CA ARG A 32 13.18 8.30 -9.75
C ARG A 32 12.15 8.79 -10.78
N ALA A 33 11.64 10.01 -10.61
CA ALA A 33 10.73 10.64 -11.57
C ALA A 33 11.42 10.93 -12.93
N ASP A 34 12.70 11.33 -12.92
CA ASP A 34 13.50 11.61 -14.11
C ASP A 34 13.65 10.39 -15.01
N GLU A 35 13.65 9.18 -14.44
CA GLU A 35 13.62 7.95 -15.25
C GLU A 35 12.37 7.91 -16.14
N TRP A 36 11.20 8.24 -15.60
CA TRP A 36 9.96 8.30 -16.38
C TRP A 36 9.94 9.46 -17.37
N LEU A 37 10.53 10.61 -17.00
CA LEU A 37 10.57 11.80 -17.85
C LEU A 37 11.30 11.54 -19.18
N ARG A 38 12.34 10.69 -19.18
CA ARG A 38 13.13 10.34 -20.38
C ARG A 38 12.41 9.40 -21.36
N ARG A 39 11.23 8.88 -21.01
CA ARG A 39 10.48 7.90 -21.81
C ARG A 39 9.36 8.58 -22.58
N ASP A 40 9.11 8.17 -23.81
CA ASP A 40 8.02 8.71 -24.63
C ASP A 40 6.64 8.36 -24.06
N ASP A 41 5.64 9.22 -24.29
CA ASP A 41 4.28 9.02 -23.76
C ASP A 41 3.64 7.73 -24.26
N GLU A 42 3.85 7.41 -25.54
CA GLU A 42 3.37 6.17 -26.15
C GLU A 42 3.98 4.94 -25.47
N LEU A 43 5.27 4.96 -25.15
CA LEU A 43 5.93 3.88 -24.43
C LEU A 43 5.34 3.70 -23.03
N ILE A 44 5.15 4.80 -22.28
CA ILE A 44 4.54 4.78 -20.95
C ILE A 44 3.11 4.21 -21.03
N ARG A 45 2.31 4.67 -21.98
CA ARG A 45 0.94 4.21 -22.17
C ARG A 45 0.88 2.73 -22.52
N ASN A 46 1.71 2.30 -23.47
CA ASN A 46 1.77 0.91 -23.94
C ASN A 46 2.37 -0.04 -22.90
N LEU A 47 3.06 0.48 -21.88
CA LEU A 47 3.55 -0.34 -20.78
C LEU A 47 2.42 -1.00 -19.99
N MET A 48 1.31 -0.29 -19.78
CA MET A 48 0.18 -0.73 -18.96
C MET A 48 -0.70 -1.78 -19.70
N PRO A 49 -0.69 -3.05 -19.28
CA PRO A 49 -1.47 -4.12 -19.92
C PRO A 49 -2.98 -3.90 -19.83
N GLU A 50 -3.74 -4.53 -20.73
CA GLU A 50 -5.19 -4.66 -20.59
C GLU A 50 -5.57 -5.53 -19.38
N ALA A 51 -6.80 -5.35 -18.87
CA ALA A 51 -7.30 -6.10 -17.71
C ALA A 51 -7.36 -7.63 -17.94
N THR A 52 -7.36 -8.07 -19.20
CA THR A 52 -7.38 -9.49 -19.60
C THR A 52 -6.10 -10.24 -19.25
N VAL A 53 -4.97 -9.54 -19.04
CA VAL A 53 -3.70 -10.17 -18.67
C VAL A 53 -3.68 -10.41 -17.15
N PRO A 54 -3.55 -11.68 -16.69
CA PRO A 54 -3.59 -12.00 -15.27
C PRO A 54 -2.32 -11.53 -14.54
N ARG A 55 -2.33 -11.62 -13.20
CA ARG A 55 -1.29 -11.11 -12.32
C ARG A 55 -0.93 -12.09 -11.21
N THR A 56 0.34 -12.13 -10.83
CA THR A 56 0.81 -12.94 -9.68
C THR A 56 2.07 -12.34 -9.06
N TRP A 57 2.24 -12.52 -7.75
CA TRP A 57 3.46 -12.11 -7.04
C TRP A 57 4.61 -13.10 -7.18
N THR A 58 4.36 -14.30 -7.72
CA THR A 58 5.39 -15.32 -8.00
C THR A 58 5.02 -16.14 -9.23
N VAL A 59 6.01 -16.55 -10.02
CA VAL A 59 5.81 -17.40 -11.20
C VAL A 59 5.18 -18.74 -10.84
N ASN A 60 5.69 -19.43 -9.83
CA ASN A 60 5.13 -20.68 -9.33
C ASN A 60 5.41 -20.82 -7.83
N PHE A 61 4.34 -20.97 -7.02
CA PHE A 61 4.46 -20.98 -5.57
C PHE A 61 5.04 -22.30 -5.01
N VAL A 62 4.91 -23.41 -5.75
CA VAL A 62 5.15 -24.77 -5.25
C VAL A 62 6.41 -25.40 -5.86
N THR A 63 6.49 -25.43 -7.18
CA THR A 63 7.55 -26.14 -7.94
C THR A 63 8.73 -25.24 -8.29
N GLY A 64 8.55 -23.91 -8.35
CA GLY A 64 9.63 -22.97 -8.64
C GLY A 64 9.94 -22.83 -10.14
N CYS A 65 11.22 -22.82 -10.52
CA CYS A 65 11.65 -22.75 -11.91
C CYS A 65 11.52 -24.13 -12.60
N PRO A 66 11.09 -24.23 -13.87
CA PRO A 66 10.94 -25.52 -14.56
C PRO A 66 12.22 -26.38 -14.60
N ILE A 67 13.40 -25.73 -14.67
CA ILE A 67 14.70 -26.41 -14.75
C ILE A 67 15.31 -26.64 -13.36
N HIS A 68 15.22 -25.64 -12.47
CA HIS A 68 15.93 -25.63 -11.20
C HIS A 68 15.08 -26.05 -9.99
N GLY A 69 13.78 -26.20 -10.17
CA GLY A 69 12.82 -26.52 -9.12
C GLY A 69 12.78 -25.46 -8.01
N SER A 70 12.37 -25.88 -6.81
CA SER A 70 12.26 -25.04 -5.61
C SER A 70 13.48 -25.11 -4.67
N GLY A 71 14.63 -25.58 -5.19
CA GLY A 71 15.69 -26.20 -4.39
C GLY A 71 16.52 -25.30 -3.43
N PRO A 72 17.07 -25.87 -2.35
CA PRO A 72 17.76 -25.16 -1.26
C PRO A 72 19.19 -24.65 -1.55
N LYS A 73 19.81 -24.98 -2.70
CA LYS A 73 21.12 -24.42 -3.10
C LYS A 73 21.01 -23.01 -3.73
N GLY A 74 19.80 -22.49 -3.94
CA GLY A 74 19.53 -21.19 -4.56
C GLY A 74 18.93 -20.15 -3.61
N PHE A 75 19.50 -19.98 -2.41
CA PHE A 75 19.06 -19.07 -1.32
C PHE A 75 17.81 -19.55 -0.56
N GLY A 76 17.99 -20.20 0.60
CA GLY A 76 17.11 -20.12 1.80
C GLY A 76 15.58 -19.99 1.65
N GLY A 77 14.92 -20.69 0.72
CA GLY A 77 13.46 -20.62 0.52
C GLY A 77 12.97 -19.71 -0.63
N TYR A 78 13.88 -19.23 -1.49
CA TYR A 78 13.61 -18.28 -2.60
C TYR A 78 13.17 -18.90 -3.94
N ALA A 79 12.54 -20.08 -3.96
CA ALA A 79 11.76 -20.50 -5.14
C ALA A 79 10.63 -19.50 -5.50
N GLN A 80 10.36 -18.55 -4.59
CA GLN A 80 9.37 -17.50 -4.72
C GLN A 80 9.94 -16.10 -5.08
N GLY A 81 11.27 -15.92 -5.22
CA GLY A 81 11.85 -14.57 -5.39
C GLY A 81 13.17 -14.46 -6.17
N GLY A 82 13.67 -15.53 -6.77
CA GLY A 82 14.87 -15.50 -7.62
C GLY A 82 14.61 -15.07 -9.06
N TRP A 83 13.51 -14.39 -9.36
CA TRP A 83 13.14 -13.99 -10.72
C TRP A 83 13.56 -12.54 -10.98
N GLN A 84 14.18 -12.30 -12.14
CA GLN A 84 14.60 -10.98 -12.59
C GLN A 84 13.70 -10.51 -13.73
N HIS A 85 13.21 -9.28 -13.66
CA HIS A 85 12.37 -8.69 -14.69
C HIS A 85 12.57 -7.17 -14.68
N ASP A 86 12.78 -6.60 -15.86
CA ASP A 86 12.71 -5.16 -16.08
C ASP A 86 11.56 -4.86 -17.06
N PRO A 87 10.49 -4.17 -16.62
CA PRO A 87 9.32 -3.92 -17.45
C PRO A 87 9.61 -3.00 -18.65
N PHE A 88 10.71 -2.24 -18.63
CA PHE A 88 11.09 -1.34 -19.72
C PHE A 88 12.04 -1.97 -20.74
N GLU A 89 12.81 -2.98 -20.35
CA GLU A 89 13.71 -3.70 -21.26
C GLU A 89 13.08 -4.99 -21.80
N SER A 90 12.33 -5.69 -20.95
CA SER A 90 11.82 -7.05 -21.19
C SER A 90 10.40 -7.20 -20.67
N LYS A 91 9.49 -6.33 -21.13
CA LYS A 91 8.09 -6.22 -20.67
C LYS A 91 7.37 -7.55 -20.45
N TRP A 92 7.60 -8.53 -21.32
CA TRP A 92 6.92 -9.82 -21.31
C TRP A 92 7.82 -11.02 -21.00
N GLN A 93 9.01 -10.79 -20.46
CA GLN A 93 9.93 -11.86 -20.13
C GLN A 93 10.47 -11.73 -18.71
N VAL A 94 10.71 -12.88 -18.09
CA VAL A 94 11.29 -13.02 -16.76
C VAL A 94 12.48 -13.97 -16.84
N THR A 95 13.57 -13.65 -16.14
CA THR A 95 14.80 -14.43 -16.13
C THR A 95 14.98 -15.16 -14.80
N CYS A 96 15.32 -16.44 -14.86
CA CYS A 96 15.66 -17.23 -13.68
C CYS A 96 17.03 -16.78 -13.14
N GLY A 97 17.09 -16.31 -11.89
CA GLY A 97 18.32 -15.89 -11.23
C GLY A 97 19.29 -17.02 -10.88
N VAL A 98 18.92 -18.29 -11.13
CA VAL A 98 19.81 -19.46 -10.92
C VAL A 98 20.57 -19.81 -12.19
N GLY A 99 19.87 -20.05 -13.30
CA GLY A 99 20.48 -20.47 -14.57
C GLY A 99 20.56 -19.38 -15.65
N GLY A 100 19.87 -18.25 -15.46
CA GLY A 100 19.84 -17.14 -16.43
C GLY A 100 18.90 -17.37 -17.61
N GLU A 101 18.09 -18.43 -17.62
CA GLU A 101 17.13 -18.68 -18.69
C GLU A 101 15.94 -17.72 -18.60
N SER A 102 15.46 -17.26 -19.76
CA SER A 102 14.30 -16.39 -19.88
C SER A 102 13.04 -17.17 -20.23
N TYR A 103 11.92 -16.72 -19.66
CA TYR A 103 10.59 -17.29 -19.84
C TYR A 103 9.57 -16.18 -20.13
N PRO A 104 8.48 -16.48 -20.84
CA PRO A 104 8.23 -17.75 -21.51
C PRO A 104 9.08 -17.91 -22.78
N SER A 105 9.01 -19.09 -23.40
CA SER A 105 9.78 -19.38 -24.63
C SER A 105 9.18 -18.74 -25.89
N ASN A 106 7.93 -18.27 -25.84
CA ASN A 106 7.24 -17.63 -26.95
C ASN A 106 7.35 -16.10 -26.93
N ASP A 107 7.12 -15.48 -28.09
CA ASP A 107 6.92 -14.04 -28.20
C ASP A 107 5.49 -13.67 -27.76
N PHE A 108 5.33 -13.44 -26.45
CA PHE A 108 4.04 -13.00 -25.92
C PHE A 108 3.68 -11.58 -26.37
N GLY A 109 4.64 -10.74 -26.75
CA GLY A 109 4.37 -9.40 -27.27
C GLY A 109 3.59 -9.46 -28.58
N ALA A 110 4.08 -10.23 -29.55
CA ALA A 110 3.39 -10.45 -30.81
C ALA A 110 2.00 -11.11 -30.61
N PHE A 111 1.92 -12.06 -29.67
CA PHE A 111 0.65 -12.71 -29.33
C PHE A 111 -0.37 -11.72 -28.73
N TYR A 112 0.09 -10.85 -27.83
CA TYR A 112 -0.71 -9.81 -27.19
C TYR A 112 -1.19 -8.76 -28.20
N ASP A 113 -0.31 -8.25 -29.06
CA ASP A 113 -0.66 -7.27 -30.10
C ASP A 113 -1.63 -7.85 -31.14
N GLY A 114 -1.57 -9.16 -31.38
CA GLY A 114 -2.54 -9.92 -32.17
C GLY A 114 -3.88 -10.19 -31.47
N GLY A 115 -4.11 -9.66 -30.27
CA GLY A 115 -5.35 -9.86 -29.51
C GLY A 115 -5.44 -11.20 -28.77
N MET A 116 -4.31 -11.89 -28.57
CA MET A 116 -4.21 -13.16 -27.84
C MET A 116 -5.03 -14.31 -28.45
N VAL A 117 -5.14 -14.35 -29.79
CA VAL A 117 -5.92 -15.39 -30.51
C VAL A 117 -5.06 -16.35 -31.33
N ASP A 118 -3.90 -15.92 -31.82
CA ASP A 118 -3.05 -16.74 -32.69
C ASP A 118 -2.20 -17.73 -31.88
N ARG A 119 -2.71 -18.97 -31.77
CA ARG A 119 -2.04 -20.01 -31.00
C ARG A 119 -0.75 -20.52 -31.65
N ASP A 120 -0.50 -20.22 -32.93
CA ASP A 120 0.74 -20.62 -33.61
C ASP A 120 1.95 -19.85 -33.06
N LEU A 121 1.71 -18.71 -32.39
CA LEU A 121 2.74 -17.95 -31.68
C LEU A 121 3.17 -18.59 -30.34
N LEU A 122 2.47 -19.61 -29.84
CA LEU A 122 2.79 -20.30 -28.58
C LEU A 122 3.88 -21.37 -28.79
N THR A 123 5.10 -20.94 -29.05
CA THR A 123 6.24 -21.79 -29.44
C THR A 123 7.27 -22.04 -28.33
N GLY A 124 8.05 -23.11 -28.49
CA GLY A 124 9.18 -23.47 -27.62
C GLY A 124 8.79 -24.41 -26.47
N ASP A 125 9.72 -24.61 -25.53
CA ASP A 125 9.58 -25.63 -24.47
C ASP A 125 8.66 -25.18 -23.32
N TYR A 126 8.53 -23.86 -23.11
CA TYR A 126 7.79 -23.25 -22.00
C TYR A 126 6.86 -22.11 -22.46
N PRO A 127 5.93 -22.35 -23.40
CA PRO A 127 5.07 -21.29 -23.93
C PRO A 127 3.99 -20.89 -22.92
N ASP A 128 3.79 -19.57 -22.75
CA ASP A 128 2.77 -18.98 -21.88
C ASP A 128 1.86 -18.06 -22.71
N ASP A 129 0.55 -18.30 -22.64
CA ASP A 129 -0.49 -17.52 -23.31
C ASP A 129 -1.04 -16.39 -22.43
N GLY A 130 -0.36 -16.10 -21.32
CA GLY A 130 -0.79 -15.18 -20.29
C GLY A 130 -1.32 -15.90 -19.06
N TRP A 131 -1.96 -17.06 -19.24
CA TRP A 131 -2.65 -17.79 -18.17
C TRP A 131 -1.81 -18.93 -17.56
N GLY A 132 -0.52 -18.91 -17.83
CA GLY A 132 0.48 -19.78 -17.25
C GLY A 132 0.69 -21.06 -18.06
N TRP A 133 1.96 -21.45 -18.15
CA TRP A 133 2.39 -22.72 -18.74
C TRP A 133 2.23 -23.86 -17.73
N LYS A 134 1.69 -25.01 -18.16
CA LYS A 134 1.56 -26.21 -17.31
C LYS A 134 2.31 -27.38 -17.94
N SER A 135 3.30 -27.93 -17.23
CA SER A 135 3.90 -29.22 -17.61
C SER A 135 2.94 -30.38 -17.33
N GLU A 136 3.14 -31.49 -18.02
CA GLU A 136 2.35 -32.72 -17.81
C GLU A 136 2.44 -33.24 -16.37
N ASP A 137 3.62 -33.08 -15.75
CA ASP A 137 3.91 -33.60 -14.41
C ASP A 137 3.62 -32.62 -13.25
N SER A 138 3.22 -31.37 -13.54
CA SER A 138 2.94 -30.37 -12.51
C SER A 138 1.45 -30.20 -12.25
N ALA A 139 1.06 -30.18 -10.97
CA ALA A 139 -0.31 -29.83 -10.58
C ALA A 139 -0.61 -28.33 -10.81
N TYR A 140 0.41 -27.47 -10.74
CA TYR A 140 0.30 -26.00 -10.77
C TYR A 140 0.97 -25.39 -12.01
N ARG A 141 0.43 -24.27 -12.49
CA ARG A 141 1.00 -23.56 -13.65
C ARG A 141 2.19 -22.69 -13.25
N HIS A 142 3.04 -22.39 -14.23
CA HIS A 142 4.06 -21.37 -14.16
C HIS A 142 3.54 -20.13 -14.88
N TRP A 143 3.24 -19.10 -14.09
CA TRP A 143 2.58 -17.87 -14.50
C TRP A 143 3.62 -16.79 -14.85
N PHE A 144 4.42 -17.03 -15.90
CA PHE A 144 5.54 -16.16 -16.27
C PHE A 144 5.07 -14.77 -16.68
N ILE A 145 4.08 -14.71 -17.57
CA ILE A 145 3.54 -13.44 -18.06
C ILE A 145 2.80 -12.70 -16.95
N ALA A 146 2.04 -13.42 -16.13
CA ALA A 146 1.32 -12.79 -15.03
C ALA A 146 2.27 -12.17 -13.98
N TYR A 147 3.46 -12.75 -13.80
CA TYR A 147 4.49 -12.18 -12.92
C TYR A 147 5.07 -10.89 -13.51
N CYS A 148 5.33 -10.86 -14.82
CA CYS A 148 5.75 -9.65 -15.54
C CYS A 148 4.66 -8.56 -15.46
N CYS A 149 3.40 -8.93 -15.67
CA CYS A 149 2.25 -8.04 -15.56
C CYS A 149 2.14 -7.43 -14.14
N ASN A 150 2.25 -8.25 -13.09
CA ASN A 150 2.23 -7.78 -11.71
C ASN A 150 3.38 -6.79 -11.43
N SER A 151 4.60 -7.13 -11.84
CA SER A 151 5.78 -6.27 -11.66
C SER A 151 5.66 -4.95 -12.44
N THR A 152 5.09 -5.01 -13.65
CA THR A 152 4.80 -3.82 -14.47
C THR A 152 3.83 -2.89 -13.77
N TRP A 153 2.73 -3.42 -13.22
CA TRP A 153 1.79 -2.59 -12.44
C TRP A 153 2.42 -1.99 -11.18
N GLN A 154 3.31 -2.72 -10.49
CA GLN A 154 4.04 -2.19 -9.33
C GLN A 154 4.95 -1.03 -9.74
N ALA A 155 5.65 -1.16 -10.88
CA ALA A 155 6.48 -0.10 -11.43
C ALA A 155 5.63 1.12 -11.81
N VAL A 156 4.49 0.93 -12.49
CA VAL A 156 3.58 2.01 -12.90
C VAL A 156 3.02 2.77 -11.70
N VAL A 157 2.51 2.08 -10.67
CA VAL A 157 1.97 2.75 -9.47
C VAL A 157 3.07 3.52 -8.73
N SER A 158 4.28 2.95 -8.63
CA SER A 158 5.41 3.62 -7.98
C SER A 158 5.88 4.83 -8.78
N GLY A 159 5.96 4.70 -10.10
CA GLY A 159 6.31 5.76 -11.03
C GLY A 159 5.32 6.92 -11.01
N LEU A 160 4.01 6.61 -10.93
CA LEU A 160 2.97 7.61 -10.76
C LEU A 160 3.15 8.40 -9.47
N SER A 161 3.42 7.72 -8.34
CA SER A 161 3.73 8.40 -7.08
C SER A 161 4.97 9.29 -7.21
N ASP A 162 6.06 8.79 -7.79
CA ASP A 162 7.29 9.57 -7.97
C ASP A 162 7.08 10.81 -8.86
N LEU A 163 6.34 10.68 -9.96
CA LEU A 163 5.98 11.79 -10.86
C LEU A 163 5.08 12.83 -10.16
N ALA A 164 4.03 12.38 -9.46
CA ALA A 164 3.15 13.26 -8.71
C ALA A 164 3.92 14.01 -7.61
N HIS A 165 4.72 13.30 -6.82
CA HIS A 165 5.54 13.88 -5.77
C HIS A 165 6.60 14.84 -6.32
N ALA A 166 7.27 14.52 -7.42
CA ALA A 166 8.21 15.42 -8.08
C ALA A 166 7.52 16.69 -8.61
N TYR A 167 6.34 16.58 -9.22
CA TYR A 167 5.52 17.72 -9.60
C TYR A 167 5.17 18.59 -8.39
N LEU A 168 4.73 17.99 -7.28
CA LEU A 168 4.38 18.72 -6.07
C LEU A 168 5.59 19.51 -5.51
N LEU A 169 6.76 18.87 -5.45
CA LEU A 169 7.99 19.47 -4.92
C LEU A 169 8.63 20.52 -5.83
N THR A 170 8.48 20.41 -7.15
CA THR A 170 9.22 21.27 -8.10
C THR A 170 8.34 22.27 -8.84
N GLY A 171 7.07 21.94 -9.05
CA GLY A 171 6.17 22.64 -9.97
C GLY A 171 6.49 22.41 -11.45
N ASN A 172 7.42 21.51 -11.80
CA ASN A 172 7.73 21.23 -13.20
C ASN A 172 6.57 20.47 -13.87
N VAL A 173 5.92 21.14 -14.81
CA VAL A 173 4.76 20.66 -15.57
C VAL A 173 5.03 19.37 -16.34
N GLU A 174 6.28 19.07 -16.70
CA GLU A 174 6.61 17.84 -17.43
C GLU A 174 6.37 16.58 -16.59
N TYR A 175 6.67 16.61 -15.28
CA TYR A 175 6.32 15.51 -14.38
C TYR A 175 4.80 15.36 -14.27
N GLY A 176 4.08 16.49 -14.23
CA GLY A 176 2.63 16.51 -14.20
C GLY A 176 2.04 15.84 -15.44
N HIS A 177 2.53 16.21 -16.63
CA HIS A 177 2.14 15.60 -17.90
C HIS A 177 2.37 14.09 -17.93
N LYS A 178 3.57 13.61 -17.58
CA LYS A 178 3.86 12.16 -17.55
C LYS A 178 2.98 11.41 -16.55
N GLY A 179 2.69 12.02 -15.39
CA GLY A 179 1.75 11.47 -14.42
C GLY A 179 0.33 11.37 -14.98
N LEU A 180 -0.11 12.36 -15.76
CA LEU A 180 -1.41 12.33 -16.42
C LEU A 180 -1.50 11.29 -17.54
N VAL A 181 -0.44 11.03 -18.28
CA VAL A 181 -0.39 9.89 -19.24
C VAL A 181 -0.69 8.57 -18.53
N ILE A 182 -0.11 8.36 -17.34
CA ILE A 182 -0.37 7.17 -16.53
C ILE A 182 -1.82 7.16 -16.00
N LEU A 183 -2.29 8.27 -15.41
CA LEU A 183 -3.66 8.35 -14.87
C LEU A 183 -4.72 8.17 -15.95
N ASP A 184 -4.52 8.74 -17.14
CA ASP A 184 -5.44 8.60 -18.26
C ASP A 184 -5.60 7.13 -18.66
N ARG A 185 -4.50 6.41 -18.81
CA ARG A 185 -4.54 4.98 -19.13
C ARG A 185 -5.10 4.13 -17.99
N LEU A 186 -4.71 4.42 -16.74
CA LEU A 186 -5.28 3.75 -15.58
C LEU A 186 -6.79 3.95 -15.48
N SER A 187 -7.31 5.12 -15.84
CA SER A 187 -8.75 5.41 -15.79
C SER A 187 -9.58 4.53 -16.72
N GLU A 188 -8.96 3.99 -17.78
CA GLU A 188 -9.59 3.04 -18.70
C GLU A 188 -9.56 1.60 -18.18
N VAL A 189 -8.48 1.20 -17.51
CA VAL A 189 -8.21 -0.20 -17.17
C VAL A 189 -8.57 -0.54 -15.73
N TYR A 190 -8.26 0.36 -14.78
CA TYR A 190 -8.40 0.13 -13.34
C TYR A 190 -9.83 -0.26 -12.89
N PRO A 191 -10.92 0.31 -13.47
CA PRO A 191 -12.28 -0.13 -13.15
C PRO A 191 -12.51 -1.63 -13.34
N ASP A 192 -11.94 -2.20 -14.41
CA ASP A 192 -12.16 -3.58 -14.85
C ASP A 192 -11.16 -4.60 -14.25
N LEU A 193 -10.14 -4.12 -13.54
CA LEU A 193 -9.21 -5.00 -12.83
C LEU A 193 -9.92 -5.74 -11.69
N ASN A 194 -9.87 -7.07 -11.76
CA ASN A 194 -10.55 -7.97 -10.84
C ASN A 194 -9.63 -9.14 -10.47
N TYR A 195 -8.93 -8.99 -9.35
CA TYR A 195 -7.95 -9.96 -8.87
C TYR A 195 -8.54 -11.37 -8.69
N ALA A 196 -9.81 -11.49 -8.29
CA ALA A 196 -10.47 -12.78 -8.07
C ALA A 196 -10.55 -13.64 -9.34
N LYS A 197 -10.56 -12.98 -10.51
CA LYS A 197 -10.67 -13.64 -11.83
C LYS A 197 -9.37 -13.63 -12.62
N GLN A 198 -8.44 -12.76 -12.24
CA GLN A 198 -7.24 -12.43 -13.01
C GLN A 198 -5.96 -12.67 -12.20
N SER A 199 -5.97 -13.62 -11.25
CA SER A 199 -4.78 -13.93 -10.48
C SER A 199 -4.55 -15.41 -10.24
N MET A 200 -3.28 -15.79 -10.20
CA MET A 200 -2.86 -17.15 -9.84
C MET A 200 -3.43 -17.55 -8.48
N TYR A 201 -3.32 -16.69 -7.47
CA TYR A 201 -3.69 -17.06 -6.11
C TYR A 201 -5.19 -17.32 -5.97
N ALA A 202 -6.03 -16.44 -6.53
CA ALA A 202 -7.47 -16.64 -6.47
C ALA A 202 -7.92 -17.85 -7.30
N LEU A 203 -7.23 -18.19 -8.38
CA LEU A 203 -7.64 -19.29 -9.27
C LEU A 203 -7.12 -20.66 -8.81
N GLU A 204 -5.92 -20.74 -8.25
CA GLU A 204 -5.26 -22.02 -7.93
C GLU A 204 -5.19 -22.32 -6.43
N PHE A 205 -5.15 -21.31 -5.55
CA PHE A 205 -4.85 -21.51 -4.13
C PHE A 205 -5.98 -21.08 -3.18
N SER A 206 -6.72 -20.03 -3.55
CA SER A 206 -7.77 -19.46 -2.71
C SER A 206 -8.96 -18.99 -3.56
N PRO A 207 -9.76 -19.91 -4.14
CA PRO A 207 -10.99 -19.56 -4.84
C PRO A 207 -11.88 -18.65 -4.01
N GLY A 208 -12.20 -17.47 -4.53
CA GLY A 208 -12.98 -16.45 -3.82
C GLY A 208 -12.16 -15.37 -3.11
N TYR A 209 -10.83 -15.48 -3.10
CA TYR A 209 -9.95 -14.39 -2.68
C TYR A 209 -10.03 -13.24 -3.70
N THR A 210 -10.18 -12.01 -3.21
CA THR A 210 -10.55 -10.85 -4.03
C THR A 210 -9.47 -9.77 -4.05
N GLY A 211 -9.74 -8.67 -4.74
CA GLY A 211 -8.81 -7.60 -5.04
C GLY A 211 -9.20 -6.84 -6.31
N LYS A 212 -8.43 -5.81 -6.67
CA LYS A 212 -8.54 -5.12 -7.96
C LYS A 212 -7.31 -5.34 -8.81
N MET A 213 -6.38 -4.38 -8.80
CA MET A 213 -5.10 -4.48 -9.49
C MET A 213 -4.24 -5.56 -8.82
N PHE A 214 -4.20 -5.55 -7.50
CA PHE A 214 -3.52 -6.54 -6.67
C PHE A 214 -4.49 -7.24 -5.73
N ASP A 215 -3.96 -8.08 -4.85
CA ASP A 215 -4.73 -8.69 -3.78
C ASP A 215 -5.40 -7.62 -2.90
N LEU A 216 -6.52 -7.99 -2.26
CA LEU A 216 -7.31 -7.06 -1.46
C LEU A 216 -6.49 -6.25 -0.43
N ILE A 217 -5.47 -6.86 0.18
CA ILE A 217 -4.65 -6.27 1.24
C ILE A 217 -3.74 -5.19 0.67
N SER A 218 -2.98 -5.53 -0.36
CA SER A 218 -2.10 -4.60 -1.08
C SER A 218 -2.90 -3.48 -1.75
N GLU A 219 -4.11 -3.78 -2.22
CA GLU A 219 -4.96 -2.85 -2.94
C GLU A 219 -5.33 -1.61 -2.12
N SER A 220 -5.45 -1.70 -0.78
CA SER A 220 -5.72 -0.50 0.03
C SER A 220 -4.58 0.52 0.01
N GLY A 221 -3.33 0.06 -0.09
CA GLY A 221 -2.17 0.92 -0.29
C GLY A 221 -2.15 1.55 -1.68
N ASN A 222 -2.49 0.76 -2.70
CA ASN A 222 -2.51 1.24 -4.08
C ASN A 222 -3.64 2.24 -4.31
N ALA A 223 -4.86 1.98 -3.84
CA ALA A 223 -5.98 2.90 -3.92
C ALA A 223 -5.64 4.27 -3.31
N ARG A 224 -4.95 4.30 -2.15
CA ARG A 224 -4.47 5.56 -1.55
C ARG A 224 -3.47 6.29 -2.44
N LYS A 225 -2.46 5.59 -2.98
CA LYS A 225 -1.46 6.20 -3.89
C LYS A 225 -2.10 6.74 -5.16
N LEU A 226 -3.06 6.00 -5.75
CA LEU A 226 -3.77 6.43 -6.94
C LEU A 226 -4.61 7.69 -6.66
N CYS A 227 -5.40 7.70 -5.58
CA CYS A 227 -6.19 8.86 -5.21
C CYS A 227 -5.33 10.07 -4.82
N GLU A 228 -4.20 9.86 -4.13
CA GLU A 228 -3.24 10.93 -3.83
C GLU A 228 -2.66 11.54 -5.11
N ALA A 229 -2.27 10.70 -6.07
CA ALA A 229 -1.76 11.19 -7.35
C ALA A 229 -2.82 11.99 -8.12
N VAL A 230 -4.10 11.56 -8.08
CA VAL A 230 -5.22 12.34 -8.66
C VAL A 230 -5.33 13.72 -7.99
N ASP A 231 -5.30 13.80 -6.65
CA ASP A 231 -5.39 15.10 -5.95
C ASP A 231 -4.22 16.03 -6.28
N ILE A 232 -2.99 15.49 -6.31
CA ILE A 232 -1.77 16.24 -6.62
C ILE A 232 -1.77 16.75 -8.06
N LEU A 233 -2.14 15.90 -9.02
CA LEU A 233 -2.05 16.20 -10.45
C LEU A 233 -3.29 16.88 -11.01
N ARG A 234 -4.34 17.06 -10.21
CA ARG A 234 -5.60 17.71 -10.60
C ARG A 234 -5.40 19.08 -11.24
N GLU A 235 -4.41 19.85 -10.77
CA GLU A 235 -4.10 21.19 -11.30
C GLU A 235 -3.18 21.16 -12.52
N ALA A 236 -2.60 19.99 -12.84
CA ALA A 236 -1.80 19.80 -14.05
C ALA A 236 -2.66 19.41 -15.27
N ILE A 237 -3.94 19.07 -15.08
CA ILE A 237 -4.82 18.60 -16.16
C ILE A 237 -4.93 19.69 -17.24
N PRO A 238 -4.53 19.41 -18.49
CA PRO A 238 -4.65 20.38 -19.57
C PRO A 238 -6.06 20.39 -20.14
N GLY A 239 -6.46 21.51 -20.75
CA GLY A 239 -7.57 21.55 -21.69
C GLY A 239 -7.12 21.08 -23.07
N ASP A 240 -6.83 19.78 -23.24
CA ASP A 240 -6.30 19.21 -24.50
C ASP A 240 -7.08 17.95 -24.94
N PRO A 241 -7.51 17.87 -26.22
CA PRO A 241 -8.27 16.74 -26.78
C PRO A 241 -7.58 15.37 -26.70
N THR A 242 -6.27 15.34 -26.44
CA THR A 242 -5.49 14.10 -26.27
C THR A 242 -6.04 13.19 -25.16
N TYR A 243 -6.56 13.79 -24.08
CA TYR A 243 -7.10 13.06 -22.93
C TYR A 243 -8.65 13.09 -22.88
N GLY A 244 -9.22 14.21 -23.34
CA GLY A 244 -10.66 14.48 -23.40
C GLY A 244 -10.89 15.82 -24.08
N ALA A 245 -12.06 16.06 -24.69
CA ALA A 245 -12.26 17.27 -25.50
C ALA A 245 -12.21 18.58 -24.67
N THR A 246 -12.35 18.48 -23.35
CA THR A 246 -12.21 19.57 -22.39
C THR A 246 -11.48 19.12 -21.12
N GLU A 247 -10.91 20.08 -20.38
CA GLU A 247 -10.30 19.83 -19.06
C GLU A 247 -11.27 19.09 -18.11
N GLU A 248 -12.54 19.51 -18.12
CA GLU A 248 -13.59 18.93 -17.28
C GLU A 248 -13.96 17.50 -17.69
N GLU A 249 -13.87 17.15 -18.96
CA GLU A 249 -14.05 15.76 -19.41
C GLU A 249 -12.87 14.88 -18.99
N THR A 250 -11.63 15.36 -19.15
CA THR A 250 -10.43 14.65 -18.69
C THR A 250 -10.47 14.42 -17.18
N ARG A 251 -10.81 15.47 -16.41
CA ARG A 251 -10.99 15.39 -14.96
C ARG A 251 -12.04 14.34 -14.58
N ARG A 252 -13.22 14.40 -15.18
CA ARG A 252 -14.30 13.42 -14.91
C ARG A 252 -13.90 11.99 -15.28
N LYS A 253 -13.18 11.80 -16.40
CA LYS A 253 -12.64 10.49 -16.80
C LYS A 253 -11.72 9.92 -15.71
N ILE A 254 -10.74 10.71 -15.26
CA ILE A 254 -9.78 10.31 -14.24
C ILE A 254 -10.48 10.06 -12.89
N GLU A 255 -11.34 10.97 -12.44
CA GLU A 255 -12.01 10.85 -11.14
C GLU A 255 -12.98 9.65 -11.11
N SER A 256 -13.72 9.39 -12.19
CA SER A 256 -14.57 8.20 -12.28
C SER A 256 -13.75 6.90 -12.39
N GLY A 257 -12.71 6.89 -13.22
CA GLY A 257 -11.89 5.71 -13.45
C GLY A 257 -11.00 5.32 -12.26
N ILE A 258 -10.63 6.29 -11.41
CA ILE A 258 -9.74 6.08 -10.27
C ILE A 258 -10.47 6.24 -8.95
N VAL A 259 -10.93 7.45 -8.63
CA VAL A 259 -11.47 7.76 -7.29
C VAL A 259 -12.77 6.99 -7.03
N ALA A 260 -13.72 7.04 -7.97
CA ALA A 260 -14.96 6.28 -7.83
C ALA A 260 -14.71 4.76 -7.86
N ALA A 261 -13.76 4.29 -8.67
CA ALA A 261 -13.37 2.88 -8.71
C ALA A 261 -12.71 2.40 -7.41
N SER A 262 -11.96 3.25 -6.71
CA SER A 262 -11.39 2.97 -5.39
C SER A 262 -12.46 2.97 -4.28
N LEU A 263 -13.37 3.95 -4.28
CA LEU A 263 -14.52 4.01 -3.36
C LEU A 263 -15.37 2.74 -3.48
N GLU A 264 -15.80 2.42 -4.71
CA GLU A 264 -16.58 1.21 -4.98
C GLU A 264 -15.81 -0.05 -4.61
N GLY A 265 -14.50 -0.08 -4.88
CA GLY A 265 -13.62 -1.17 -4.48
C GLY A 265 -13.65 -1.44 -2.97
N VAL A 266 -13.67 -0.41 -2.12
CA VAL A 266 -13.81 -0.58 -0.66
C VAL A 266 -15.21 -1.11 -0.33
N TYR A 267 -16.27 -0.50 -0.87
CA TYR A 267 -17.64 -0.92 -0.59
C TYR A 267 -17.98 -2.34 -1.07
N GLN A 268 -17.33 -2.82 -2.12
CA GLN A 268 -17.45 -4.20 -2.61
C GLN A 268 -16.46 -5.17 -1.96
N GLY A 269 -15.56 -4.67 -1.11
CA GLY A 269 -14.56 -5.46 -0.41
C GLY A 269 -13.40 -5.97 -1.25
N GLN A 270 -13.20 -5.38 -2.43
CA GLN A 270 -12.02 -5.59 -3.27
C GLN A 270 -10.82 -4.80 -2.76
N VAL A 271 -11.05 -3.68 -2.07
CA VAL A 271 -10.01 -2.86 -1.44
C VAL A 271 -10.15 -3.04 0.07
N ARG A 272 -9.34 -3.94 0.65
CA ARG A 272 -9.51 -4.34 2.05
C ARG A 272 -8.20 -4.84 2.64
N SER A 273 -7.73 -4.23 3.71
CA SER A 273 -6.50 -4.63 4.39
C SER A 273 -6.73 -4.98 5.85
N ASN A 274 -5.64 -5.18 6.60
CA ASN A 274 -5.64 -5.14 8.05
C ASN A 274 -6.37 -3.88 8.55
N TYR A 275 -6.83 -3.94 9.80
CA TYR A 275 -7.73 -2.92 10.33
C TYR A 275 -7.12 -1.51 10.23
N GLY A 276 -7.96 -0.54 9.83
CA GLY A 276 -7.56 0.83 9.58
C GLY A 276 -7.11 1.06 8.13
N GLY A 277 -6.48 0.09 7.47
CA GLY A 277 -5.89 0.32 6.14
C GLY A 277 -6.91 0.66 5.04
N HIS A 278 -8.10 0.05 5.09
CA HIS A 278 -9.15 0.31 4.10
C HIS A 278 -10.13 1.40 4.55
N GLN A 279 -10.31 1.61 5.86
CA GLN A 279 -10.94 2.81 6.40
C GLN A 279 -10.19 4.07 5.96
N GLU A 280 -8.85 4.03 6.03
CA GLU A 280 -8.00 5.13 5.58
C GLU A 280 -8.11 5.33 4.06
N ALA A 281 -8.10 4.25 3.27
CA ALA A 281 -8.30 4.33 1.83
C ALA A 281 -9.66 4.95 1.45
N LEU A 282 -10.73 4.57 2.16
CA LEU A 282 -12.07 5.12 1.93
C LEU A 282 -12.14 6.62 2.23
N LEU A 283 -11.64 7.05 3.39
CA LEU A 283 -11.64 8.46 3.77
C LEU A 283 -10.79 9.30 2.80
N LEU A 284 -9.60 8.83 2.45
CA LEU A 284 -8.74 9.54 1.50
C LEU A 284 -9.44 9.68 0.15
N ALA A 285 -10.01 8.60 -0.40
CA ALA A 285 -10.73 8.64 -1.67
C ALA A 285 -11.96 9.57 -1.61
N ALA A 286 -12.71 9.58 -0.51
CA ALA A 286 -13.88 10.43 -0.34
C ALA A 286 -13.53 11.92 -0.14
N ILE A 287 -12.37 12.21 0.48
CA ILE A 287 -11.82 13.57 0.54
C ILE A 287 -11.44 14.05 -0.85
N VAL A 288 -10.78 13.18 -1.62
CA VAL A 288 -10.34 13.49 -2.98
C VAL A 288 -11.52 13.63 -3.93
N SER A 289 -12.61 12.87 -3.78
CA SER A 289 -13.79 12.99 -4.66
C SER A 289 -14.43 14.37 -4.64
N ASN A 290 -14.21 15.14 -3.57
CA ASN A 290 -14.79 16.48 -3.37
C ASN A 290 -16.33 16.47 -3.47
N ASP A 291 -16.96 15.32 -3.17
CA ASP A 291 -18.41 15.14 -3.05
C ASP A 291 -18.76 15.04 -1.55
N GLU A 292 -19.48 16.03 -1.04
CA GLU A 292 -19.88 16.12 0.36
C GLU A 292 -20.74 14.92 0.80
N ARG A 293 -21.62 14.42 -0.07
CA ARG A 293 -22.48 13.27 0.27
C ARG A 293 -21.67 11.99 0.40
N GLU A 294 -20.68 11.83 -0.48
CA GLU A 294 -19.79 10.67 -0.43
C GLU A 294 -18.85 10.75 0.77
N LEU A 295 -18.37 11.95 1.12
CA LEU A 295 -17.59 12.17 2.33
C LEU A 295 -18.41 11.83 3.59
N ASP A 296 -19.64 12.31 3.70
CA ASP A 296 -20.53 11.99 4.82
C ASP A 296 -20.78 10.48 4.94
N ARG A 297 -21.04 9.82 3.81
CA ARG A 297 -21.21 8.37 3.74
C ARG A 297 -19.96 7.63 4.18
N ALA A 298 -18.77 8.06 3.74
CA ALA A 298 -17.49 7.46 4.11
C ALA A 298 -17.20 7.63 5.61
N VAL A 299 -17.45 8.82 6.15
CA VAL A 299 -17.28 9.11 7.59
C VAL A 299 -18.22 8.24 8.42
N GLU A 300 -19.50 8.15 8.05
CA GLU A 300 -20.48 7.30 8.73
C GLU A 300 -20.06 5.82 8.67
N TRP A 301 -19.59 5.36 7.50
CA TRP A 301 -19.11 4.00 7.34
C TRP A 301 -17.88 3.71 8.22
N VAL A 302 -16.87 4.58 8.21
CA VAL A 302 -15.65 4.39 9.01
C VAL A 302 -15.92 4.43 10.50
N LEU A 303 -16.86 5.25 10.96
CA LEU A 303 -17.16 5.39 12.38
C LEU A 303 -18.13 4.33 12.90
N ASN A 304 -19.16 4.01 12.11
CA ASN A 304 -20.38 3.35 12.59
C ASN A 304 -20.82 2.14 11.75
N ASN A 305 -20.03 1.68 10.77
CA ASN A 305 -20.36 0.43 10.09
C ASN A 305 -20.34 -0.75 11.09
N THR A 306 -21.37 -1.59 11.07
CA THR A 306 -21.33 -2.85 11.82
C THR A 306 -20.69 -3.92 10.93
N GLY A 307 -19.68 -4.63 11.44
CA GLY A 307 -18.97 -5.65 10.68
C GLY A 307 -19.87 -6.76 10.12
N GLU A 308 -21.01 -7.02 10.76
CA GLU A 308 -22.00 -8.02 10.36
C GLU A 308 -22.93 -7.59 9.21
N ALA A 309 -23.12 -6.28 8.99
CA ALA A 309 -24.01 -5.76 7.96
C ALA A 309 -23.33 -5.62 6.59
N THR A 310 -22.01 -5.80 6.52
CA THR A 310 -21.23 -5.55 5.30
C THR A 310 -20.92 -6.82 4.51
N LYS A 311 -20.73 -6.67 3.19
CA LYS A 311 -20.21 -7.72 2.30
C LYS A 311 -18.82 -8.19 2.72
N LEU A 312 -18.12 -7.41 3.55
CA LEU A 312 -16.81 -7.74 4.12
C LEU A 312 -16.85 -8.79 5.24
N LYS A 313 -18.01 -9.16 5.77
CA LYS A 313 -18.08 -10.10 6.89
C LYS A 313 -17.54 -11.51 6.58
N GLU A 314 -17.59 -11.88 5.31
CA GLU A 314 -17.13 -13.16 4.80
C GLU A 314 -15.90 -12.95 3.91
N MET A 315 -14.88 -13.78 4.08
CA MET A 315 -13.95 -14.06 3.00
C MET A 315 -14.16 -15.51 2.62
N LEU A 316 -14.44 -15.75 1.35
CA LEU A 316 -14.63 -17.10 0.79
C LEU A 316 -13.30 -17.84 0.64
N THR A 317 -12.33 -17.59 1.52
CA THR A 317 -11.10 -18.38 1.53
C THR A 317 -11.40 -19.71 2.21
N HIS A 318 -11.38 -20.77 1.41
CA HIS A 318 -11.49 -22.14 1.88
C HIS A 318 -10.12 -22.62 2.38
N PHE A 319 -9.97 -22.77 3.70
CA PHE A 319 -8.94 -23.63 4.28
C PHE A 319 -9.64 -24.88 4.82
N ASP A 320 -9.37 -26.06 4.23
CA ASP A 320 -9.90 -27.35 4.69
C ASP A 320 -11.42 -27.38 4.99
N GLY A 321 -12.22 -26.69 4.17
CA GLY A 321 -13.69 -26.63 4.32
C GLY A 321 -14.20 -25.68 5.42
N TYR A 322 -13.30 -24.96 6.12
CA TYR A 322 -13.68 -23.93 7.09
C TYR A 322 -13.85 -22.57 6.40
N ILE A 323 -15.01 -21.96 6.59
CA ILE A 323 -15.26 -20.57 6.21
C ILE A 323 -14.84 -19.68 7.38
N PHE A 324 -13.78 -18.90 7.19
CA PHE A 324 -13.27 -17.98 8.19
C PHE A 324 -14.23 -16.78 8.35
N ARG A 325 -15.10 -16.81 9.39
CA ARG A 325 -16.09 -15.76 9.70
C ARG A 325 -15.55 -14.60 10.55
N ASP A 326 -14.27 -14.66 10.90
CA ASP A 326 -13.56 -13.71 11.79
C ASP A 326 -13.36 -12.30 11.21
N LYS A 327 -14.04 -12.01 10.09
CA LYS A 327 -13.72 -10.93 9.17
C LYS A 327 -14.72 -9.78 9.23
N ALA A 328 -15.81 -9.92 9.99
CA ALA A 328 -16.63 -8.79 10.43
C ALA A 328 -15.78 -7.76 11.20
N ALA A 329 -14.84 -8.23 12.03
CA ALA A 329 -13.96 -7.37 12.84
C ALA A 329 -13.18 -6.34 12.01
N HIS A 330 -12.67 -6.71 10.84
CA HIS A 330 -11.91 -5.76 10.01
C HIS A 330 -12.74 -4.60 9.49
N ALA A 331 -14.03 -4.82 9.26
CA ALA A 331 -14.93 -3.81 8.73
C ALA A 331 -15.74 -3.10 9.82
N GLU A 332 -15.51 -3.44 11.08
CA GLU A 332 -16.13 -2.80 12.23
C GLU A 332 -15.76 -1.31 12.26
N GLY A 333 -16.76 -0.44 12.41
CA GLY A 333 -16.56 1.00 12.55
C GLY A 333 -15.78 1.33 13.80
N ILE A 334 -14.99 2.41 13.76
CA ILE A 334 -14.04 2.78 14.82
C ILE A 334 -14.72 2.92 16.18
N ASN A 335 -15.95 3.45 16.25
CA ASN A 335 -16.65 3.60 17.52
C ASN A 335 -16.88 2.25 18.22
N PHE A 336 -17.13 1.18 17.47
CA PHE A 336 -17.28 -0.17 18.02
C PHE A 336 -15.94 -0.88 18.18
N ALA A 337 -15.01 -0.69 17.22
CA ALA A 337 -13.70 -1.32 17.27
C ALA A 337 -12.86 -0.87 18.47
N LEU A 338 -12.97 0.40 18.88
CA LEU A 338 -12.36 0.85 20.12
C LEU A 338 -12.79 -0.04 21.28
N ASP A 339 -14.07 -0.37 21.42
CA ASP A 339 -14.57 -1.17 22.54
C ASP A 339 -14.32 -2.67 22.38
N ASN A 340 -14.51 -3.21 21.17
CA ASN A 340 -14.54 -4.65 20.91
C ASN A 340 -13.21 -5.23 20.41
N LEU A 341 -12.38 -4.42 19.74
CA LEU A 341 -11.22 -4.89 18.98
C LEU A 341 -9.88 -4.31 19.47
N ILE A 342 -9.91 -3.49 20.52
CA ILE A 342 -8.70 -3.00 21.19
C ILE A 342 -8.70 -3.47 22.64
N PHE A 343 -7.69 -4.28 22.97
CA PHE A 343 -7.48 -4.77 24.32
C PHE A 343 -7.14 -3.61 25.28
N ARG A 344 -7.29 -3.85 26.58
CA ARG A 344 -7.03 -2.84 27.64
C ARG A 344 -5.62 -2.25 27.55
N GLU A 345 -4.68 -3.04 27.05
CA GLU A 345 -3.28 -2.73 26.89
C GLU A 345 -3.00 -1.81 25.67
N GLY A 346 -4.01 -1.52 24.84
CA GLY A 346 -3.83 -0.73 23.61
C GLY A 346 -3.27 -1.55 22.45
N ILE A 347 -3.47 -2.87 22.50
CA ILE A 347 -3.11 -3.79 21.43
C ILE A 347 -4.37 -4.09 20.62
N GLY A 348 -4.28 -3.91 19.30
CA GLY A 348 -5.34 -4.27 18.36
C GLY A 348 -5.54 -5.78 18.29
N TRP A 349 -6.75 -6.19 17.90
CA TRP A 349 -7.20 -7.57 17.90
C TRP A 349 -6.29 -8.56 17.15
N GLU A 350 -5.61 -8.10 16.09
CA GLU A 350 -4.65 -8.91 15.31
C GLU A 350 -3.40 -9.35 16.11
N SER A 351 -3.18 -8.75 17.29
CA SER A 351 -2.27 -9.17 18.37
C SER A 351 -0.77 -9.26 18.04
N SER A 352 -0.35 -9.29 16.77
CA SER A 352 1.07 -9.24 16.40
C SER A 352 1.62 -7.82 16.60
N PRO A 353 2.86 -7.67 17.10
CA PRO A 353 3.51 -6.36 17.20
C PRO A 353 3.50 -5.57 15.88
N SER A 354 3.79 -6.22 14.74
CA SER A 354 3.79 -5.55 13.43
C SER A 354 2.41 -5.05 13.03
N TYR A 355 1.37 -5.88 13.17
CA TYR A 355 0.01 -5.48 12.83
C TYR A 355 -0.48 -4.41 13.78
N ASN A 356 -0.22 -4.55 15.09
CA ASN A 356 -0.58 -3.51 16.05
C ASN A 356 0.10 -2.17 15.74
N ASN A 357 1.36 -2.16 15.30
CA ASN A 357 1.98 -0.94 14.79
C ASN A 357 1.22 -0.37 13.58
N GLY A 358 0.80 -1.23 12.66
CA GLY A 358 -0.09 -0.87 11.55
C GLY A 358 -1.40 -0.21 12.03
N TRP A 359 -2.06 -0.75 13.05
CA TRP A 359 -3.25 -0.14 13.64
C TRP A 359 -2.97 1.28 14.15
N VAL A 360 -1.87 1.49 14.89
CA VAL A 360 -1.54 2.83 15.39
C VAL A 360 -1.30 3.79 14.24
N VAL A 361 -0.57 3.37 13.21
CA VAL A 361 -0.30 4.20 12.01
C VAL A 361 -1.60 4.58 11.30
N HIS A 362 -2.43 3.60 10.94
CA HIS A 362 -3.66 3.84 10.19
C HIS A 362 -4.67 4.67 10.99
N LEU A 363 -4.88 4.37 12.27
CA LEU A 363 -5.80 5.14 13.11
C LEU A 363 -5.30 6.56 13.37
N THR A 364 -3.98 6.79 13.44
CA THR A 364 -3.40 8.14 13.49
C THR A 364 -3.73 8.94 12.23
N ASN A 365 -3.59 8.34 11.05
CA ASN A 365 -3.93 8.98 9.77
C ASN A 365 -5.43 9.26 9.66
N ILE A 366 -6.27 8.31 10.06
CA ILE A 366 -7.73 8.48 10.08
C ILE A 366 -8.13 9.61 11.03
N ALA A 367 -7.57 9.64 12.25
CA ALA A 367 -7.84 10.70 13.21
C ALA A 367 -7.44 12.09 12.67
N GLU A 368 -6.32 12.19 11.93
CA GLU A 368 -5.89 13.42 11.27
C GLU A 368 -6.88 13.88 10.19
N MET A 369 -7.37 12.96 9.35
CA MET A 369 -8.38 13.26 8.31
C MET A 369 -9.75 13.65 8.88
N LEU A 370 -10.14 13.05 10.00
CA LEU A 370 -11.43 13.28 10.66
C LEU A 370 -11.47 14.57 11.50
N SER A 371 -10.31 15.03 12.01
CA SER A 371 -10.26 16.19 12.91
C SER A 371 -10.80 17.49 12.28
N PRO A 372 -10.45 17.86 11.03
CA PRO A 372 -11.02 19.02 10.35
C PRO A 372 -12.53 18.92 10.12
N LEU A 373 -13.08 17.70 10.11
CA LEU A 373 -14.51 17.41 9.95
C LEU A 373 -15.26 17.45 11.29
N GLY A 374 -14.61 17.85 12.38
CA GLY A 374 -15.21 17.96 13.71
C GLY A 374 -15.29 16.63 14.49
N VAL A 375 -14.69 15.55 13.98
CA VAL A 375 -14.66 14.25 14.66
C VAL A 375 -13.34 14.07 15.40
N ASN A 376 -13.39 14.08 16.73
CA ASN A 376 -12.20 13.94 17.57
C ASN A 376 -12.01 12.51 18.10
N LEU A 377 -11.06 11.79 17.52
CA LEU A 377 -10.61 10.48 18.02
C LEU A 377 -9.53 10.60 19.11
N TRP A 378 -8.76 11.70 19.13
CA TRP A 378 -7.57 11.87 19.99
C TRP A 378 -7.87 11.86 21.49
N ASP A 379 -9.11 12.20 21.87
CA ASP A 379 -9.57 12.20 23.25
C ASP A 379 -10.04 10.82 23.73
N ARG A 380 -10.17 9.84 22.82
CA ARG A 380 -10.64 8.50 23.16
C ARG A 380 -9.58 7.76 23.98
N PRO A 381 -9.88 7.32 25.22
CA PRO A 381 -8.87 6.72 26.10
C PRO A 381 -8.15 5.51 25.51
N LYS A 382 -8.88 4.60 24.85
CA LYS A 382 -8.29 3.42 24.21
C LYS A 382 -7.39 3.77 23.04
N PHE A 383 -7.73 4.79 22.25
CA PHE A 383 -6.86 5.24 21.17
C PHE A 383 -5.54 5.81 21.70
N ARG A 384 -5.59 6.64 22.74
CA ARG A 384 -4.39 7.16 23.43
C ARG A 384 -3.54 6.05 24.04
N ARG A 385 -4.18 4.99 24.56
CA ARG A 385 -3.52 3.83 25.15
C ARG A 385 -2.66 3.07 24.13
N MET A 386 -3.05 3.06 22.86
CA MET A 386 -2.27 2.42 21.79
C MET A 386 -0.87 3.02 21.60
N TYR A 387 -0.55 4.20 22.14
CA TYR A 387 0.81 4.73 22.01
C TYR A 387 1.80 4.14 23.03
N ARG A 388 1.34 3.31 23.97
CA ARG A 388 2.15 2.78 25.08
C ARG A 388 2.63 1.33 24.86
N TRP A 389 1.88 0.53 24.10
CA TRP A 389 2.12 -0.92 23.97
C TRP A 389 3.58 -1.25 23.60
N ALA A 390 4.18 -0.47 22.69
CA ALA A 390 5.50 -0.76 22.14
C ALA A 390 6.63 -0.54 23.16
N VAL A 391 6.38 0.20 24.23
CA VAL A 391 7.31 0.31 25.36
C VAL A 391 7.15 -0.88 26.28
N GLU A 392 5.91 -1.26 26.59
CA GLU A 392 5.60 -2.32 27.56
C GLU A 392 5.92 -3.74 27.05
N MET A 393 5.94 -3.92 25.72
CA MET A 393 6.31 -5.19 25.08
C MET A 393 7.82 -5.37 24.88
N ARG A 394 8.66 -4.36 25.19
CA ARG A 394 10.12 -4.49 25.05
C ARG A 394 10.69 -5.44 26.08
N CYS A 395 11.55 -6.33 25.61
CA CYS A 395 12.39 -7.18 26.42
C CYS A 395 13.80 -6.58 26.45
N ILE A 396 14.36 -6.39 27.64
CA ILE A 396 15.71 -5.85 27.91
C ILE A 396 16.07 -4.57 27.14
N ASP A 397 15.06 -3.80 26.72
CA ASP A 397 15.18 -2.60 25.86
C ASP A 397 15.77 -2.84 24.45
N GLU A 398 15.98 -4.09 24.03
CA GLU A 398 16.65 -4.41 22.75
C GLU A 398 15.75 -5.06 21.69
N PHE A 399 14.70 -5.77 22.09
CA PHE A 399 13.80 -6.41 21.13
C PHE A 399 12.37 -6.55 21.64
N ILE A 400 11.45 -6.80 20.72
CA ILE A 400 10.09 -7.26 20.98
C ILE A 400 9.98 -8.71 20.52
N PRO A 401 9.29 -9.58 21.28
CA PRO A 401 9.01 -10.94 20.88
C PRO A 401 8.37 -11.05 19.49
N ALA A 402 8.84 -12.03 18.71
CA ALA A 402 8.27 -12.38 17.41
C ALA A 402 6.93 -13.15 17.56
N VAL A 403 5.92 -12.50 18.15
CA VAL A 403 4.57 -13.06 18.31
C VAL A 403 3.76 -12.78 17.05
N GLY A 404 3.22 -13.82 16.43
CA GLY A 404 2.53 -13.71 15.13
C GLY A 404 3.50 -13.26 14.02
N ASP A 405 2.98 -12.51 13.03
CA ASP A 405 3.76 -12.01 11.90
C ASP A 405 4.61 -10.78 12.28
N ALA A 406 5.56 -10.98 13.20
CA ALA A 406 6.44 -9.93 13.66
C ALA A 406 7.91 -10.34 13.68
N GLY A 407 8.74 -9.52 13.03
CA GLY A 407 10.18 -9.64 13.10
C GLY A 407 10.76 -10.84 12.37
N SER A 408 11.70 -11.51 13.04
CA SER A 408 12.45 -12.64 12.53
C SER A 408 12.65 -13.68 13.63
N ALA A 409 13.22 -14.83 13.29
CA ALA A 409 13.59 -15.87 14.25
C ALA A 409 14.57 -15.38 15.34
N THR A 410 15.30 -14.27 15.11
CA THR A 410 16.23 -13.68 16.09
C THR A 410 15.65 -12.44 16.79
N GLY A 411 14.33 -12.21 16.66
CA GLY A 411 13.64 -11.03 17.19
C GLY A 411 13.66 -9.83 16.23
N CYS A 412 12.99 -8.75 16.65
CA CYS A 412 13.02 -7.46 15.96
C CYS A 412 12.68 -6.33 16.95
N MET A 413 12.93 -5.09 16.56
CA MET A 413 12.37 -3.92 17.24
C MET A 413 11.20 -3.38 16.42
N VAL A 414 9.98 -3.56 16.91
CA VAL A 414 8.80 -2.86 16.36
C VAL A 414 8.55 -1.63 17.22
N GLY A 415 8.51 -0.47 16.61
CA GLY A 415 8.30 0.78 17.33
C GLY A 415 7.44 1.74 16.53
N LEU A 416 6.81 2.67 17.26
CA LEU A 416 6.04 3.73 16.66
C LEU A 416 6.96 4.66 15.87
N GLY A 417 6.63 4.87 14.60
CA GLY A 417 7.38 5.75 13.71
C GLY A 417 7.35 7.21 14.17
N THR A 418 8.39 7.96 13.81
CA THR A 418 8.52 9.38 14.21
C THR A 418 7.39 10.24 13.64
N GLY A 419 6.93 9.99 12.41
CA GLY A 419 5.78 10.68 11.81
C GLY A 419 4.48 10.46 12.60
N THR A 420 4.18 9.20 12.96
CA THR A 420 3.03 8.83 13.78
C THR A 420 3.05 9.53 15.15
N LEU A 421 4.19 9.51 15.83
CA LEU A 421 4.37 10.17 17.12
C LEU A 421 4.22 11.70 17.01
N ARG A 422 4.71 12.31 15.93
CA ARG A 422 4.59 13.75 15.68
C ARG A 422 3.14 14.17 15.48
N LYS A 423 2.37 13.44 14.66
CA LYS A 423 0.94 13.67 14.45
C LYS A 423 0.18 13.60 15.78
N ALA A 424 0.43 12.54 16.55
CA ALA A 424 -0.21 12.34 17.85
C ALA A 424 0.17 13.43 18.87
N TYR A 425 1.45 13.80 18.96
CA TYR A 425 1.90 14.84 19.87
C TYR A 425 1.31 16.21 19.53
N ARG A 426 1.26 16.57 18.24
CA ARG A 426 0.66 17.83 17.78
C ARG A 426 -0.81 17.94 18.18
N ALA A 427 -1.55 16.83 18.08
CA ALA A 427 -2.98 16.78 18.41
C ALA A 427 -3.24 16.76 19.92
N THR A 428 -2.40 16.07 20.71
CA THR A 428 -2.73 15.75 22.11
C THR A 428 -1.89 16.48 23.15
N ARG A 429 -0.70 16.97 22.77
CA ARG A 429 0.34 17.46 23.69
C ARG A 429 0.68 16.47 24.81
N ASP A 430 0.48 15.18 24.56
CA ASP A 430 0.69 14.11 25.53
C ASP A 430 2.18 14.04 25.96
N PRO A 431 2.49 14.22 27.26
CA PRO A 431 3.86 14.22 27.75
C PRO A 431 4.68 12.97 27.43
N PHE A 432 4.05 11.80 27.49
CA PHE A 432 4.71 10.53 27.22
C PHE A 432 5.00 10.35 25.74
N ILE A 433 4.05 10.69 24.87
CA ILE A 433 4.28 10.72 23.41
C ILE A 433 5.39 11.71 23.08
N GLY A 434 5.42 12.87 23.75
CA GLY A 434 6.48 13.86 23.60
C GLY A 434 7.87 13.29 23.95
N GLU A 435 7.98 12.55 25.05
CA GLU A 435 9.23 11.91 25.44
C GLU A 435 9.65 10.78 24.49
N LEU A 436 8.70 9.98 23.97
CA LEU A 436 8.99 9.01 22.91
C LEU A 436 9.50 9.69 21.65
N LEU A 437 8.85 10.77 21.22
CA LEU A 437 9.23 11.54 20.04
C LEU A 437 10.64 12.15 20.20
N ARG A 438 10.99 12.64 21.40
CA ARG A 438 12.32 13.20 21.70
C ARG A 438 13.45 12.17 21.54
N ARG A 439 13.17 10.89 21.79
CA ARG A 439 14.13 9.78 21.63
C ARG A 439 14.29 9.31 20.19
N GLN A 440 13.42 9.76 19.29
CA GLN A 440 13.54 9.46 17.86
C GLN A 440 14.58 10.35 17.17
N LYS A 441 14.90 10.00 15.92
CA LYS A 441 15.70 10.87 15.04
C LYS A 441 14.96 12.18 14.80
N GLN A 442 15.58 13.29 15.16
CA GLN A 442 15.04 14.63 14.95
C GLN A 442 15.35 15.15 13.54
N GLY A 443 14.55 16.11 13.07
CA GLY A 443 14.74 16.78 11.78
C GLY A 443 13.96 16.15 10.62
N LEU A 444 14.48 16.39 9.40
CA LEU A 444 13.93 15.89 8.14
C LEU A 444 14.61 14.56 7.77
N TYR A 445 13.81 13.52 7.51
CA TYR A 445 14.33 12.17 7.23
C TYR A 445 13.53 11.38 6.19
N ASP A 446 12.32 11.82 5.85
CA ASP A 446 11.45 11.21 4.84
C ASP A 446 10.65 12.27 4.05
N TYR A 447 9.94 11.83 3.03
CA TYR A 447 9.13 12.69 2.17
C TYR A 447 8.06 13.46 2.95
N GLU A 448 7.31 12.80 3.84
CA GLU A 448 6.26 13.45 4.63
C GLU A 448 6.80 14.59 5.52
N SER A 449 8.00 14.41 6.10
CA SER A 449 8.61 15.42 6.96
C SER A 449 8.84 16.76 6.25
N LEU A 450 8.96 16.77 4.91
CA LEU A 450 9.11 18.01 4.13
C LEU A 450 7.91 18.95 4.30
N PHE A 451 6.71 18.40 4.44
CA PHE A 451 5.43 19.13 4.50
C PHE A 451 4.97 19.43 5.93
N GLN A 452 5.70 18.97 6.95
CA GLN A 452 5.29 19.05 8.34
C GLN A 452 6.10 20.08 9.11
N LYS A 453 5.46 20.85 10.00
CA LYS A 453 6.19 21.60 11.03
C LYS A 453 6.91 20.60 11.95
N ILE A 454 8.24 20.67 11.99
CA ILE A 454 9.04 19.81 12.85
C ILE A 454 9.06 20.43 14.24
N GLU A 455 8.38 19.79 15.17
CA GLU A 455 8.37 20.18 16.57
C GLU A 455 9.17 19.17 17.38
N VAL A 456 10.14 19.67 18.14
CA VAL A 456 10.91 18.87 19.10
C VAL A 456 10.34 19.20 20.48
N PRO A 457 9.67 18.25 21.15
CA PRO A 457 9.11 18.47 22.48
C PRO A 457 10.21 18.79 23.50
N ASP A 458 9.92 19.71 24.42
CA ASP A 458 10.73 19.91 25.61
C ASP A 458 10.65 18.68 26.53
N ALA A 459 11.70 18.44 27.29
CA ALA A 459 11.71 17.39 28.30
C ALA A 459 10.60 17.62 29.33
N ASN A 460 9.77 16.60 29.57
CA ASN A 460 8.64 16.68 30.49
C ASN A 460 8.80 15.66 31.63
N LYS A 461 8.67 16.12 32.88
CA LYS A 461 8.85 15.27 34.07
C LYS A 461 7.80 14.15 34.17
N ASP A 462 6.55 14.43 33.80
CA ASP A 462 5.46 13.47 33.88
C ASP A 462 5.61 12.41 32.80
N GLY A 463 5.98 12.82 31.58
CA GLY A 463 6.29 11.89 30.48
C GLY A 463 7.48 10.98 30.79
N LEU A 464 8.54 11.52 31.40
CA LEU A 464 9.68 10.74 31.89
C LEU A 464 9.29 9.78 33.01
N ALA A 465 8.43 10.20 33.93
CA ALA A 465 7.95 9.36 35.02
C ALA A 465 7.10 8.18 34.50
N GLU A 466 6.16 8.43 33.58
CA GLU A 466 5.36 7.37 32.93
C GLU A 466 6.26 6.41 32.16
N LEU A 467 7.20 6.94 31.36
CA LEU A 467 8.12 6.10 30.60
C LEU A 467 8.99 5.24 31.52
N LYS A 468 9.52 5.81 32.60
CA LYS A 468 10.27 5.04 33.61
C LYS A 468 9.39 3.93 34.18
N GLN A 469 8.17 4.26 34.62
CA GLN A 469 7.22 3.29 35.17
C GLN A 469 6.95 2.12 34.21
N LEU A 470 6.73 2.38 32.92
CA LEU A 470 6.45 1.33 31.92
C LEU A 470 7.68 0.48 31.58
N THR A 471 8.89 0.98 31.83
CA THR A 471 10.16 0.26 31.59
C THR A 471 10.72 -0.45 32.82
N GLU A 472 10.33 -0.05 34.05
CA GLU A 472 10.88 -0.60 35.29
C GLU A 472 10.63 -2.12 35.45
N LYS A 473 9.51 -2.62 34.92
CA LYS A 473 9.18 -4.04 34.85
C LYS A 473 8.26 -4.29 33.67
N SER A 474 8.54 -5.31 32.85
CA SER A 474 7.60 -5.66 31.78
C SER A 474 6.27 -6.12 32.38
N HIS A 475 5.20 -5.38 32.06
CA HIS A 475 3.83 -5.69 32.47
C HIS A 475 3.17 -6.72 31.54
N LEU A 476 3.66 -6.84 30.30
CA LEU A 476 3.08 -7.69 29.26
C LEU A 476 3.85 -8.99 29.05
N MET A 477 5.17 -8.99 29.29
CA MET A 477 6.05 -10.11 29.01
C MET A 477 6.63 -10.76 30.28
N GLY A 478 5.96 -10.60 31.42
CA GLY A 478 6.40 -11.21 32.68
C GLY A 478 6.56 -12.73 32.57
N GLY A 479 7.79 -13.23 32.66
CA GLY A 479 8.10 -14.66 32.54
C GLY A 479 8.21 -15.20 31.11
N TYR A 480 8.10 -14.36 30.09
CA TYR A 480 8.22 -14.78 28.70
C TYR A 480 9.64 -15.29 28.39
N GLY A 481 9.73 -16.50 27.82
CA GLY A 481 11.01 -17.14 27.49
C GLY A 481 11.76 -17.76 28.68
N LEU A 482 11.15 -17.82 29.87
CA LEU A 482 11.72 -18.47 31.07
C LEU A 482 11.16 -19.88 31.32
N ALA A 483 10.62 -20.53 30.27
CA ALA A 483 10.08 -21.89 30.30
C ALA A 483 10.96 -22.86 29.52
#